data_AF-A0A0X4ED55-F1
#
_entry.id   AF-A0A0X4ED55-F1
#
_cell.length_a   1.000
_cell.length_b   1.000
_cell.length_c   1.000
_cell.angle_alpha   90.00
_cell.angle_beta   90.00
_cell.angle_gamma   90.00
#
_symmetry.space_group_name_H-M   'P 1'
#
loop_
_entity.id
_entity.type
_entity.pdbx_description
1 polymer ?
#
loop_
_entity_poly.entity_id
_entity_poly.type
_entity_poly.pdbx_seq_one_letter_code
_entity_poly.pdbx_strand_id
1 'polypeptide(L)' 'MRGFIKSIFKLILEDLKNDLKAYATIFVIVILSMIPVTFIEDDQTAMLIVGAIVVIVFYIAYFYEPKG' A
#
# COMPACT_ATOMS: atom_id res chain seq x y z
N MET A 1 -34.85 6.15 -10.62
CA MET A 1 -34.47 5.65 -9.27
C MET A 1 -33.45 4.50 -9.30
N ARG A 2 -33.70 3.36 -9.97
CA ARG A 2 -32.76 2.21 -10.00
C ARG A 2 -31.34 2.53 -10.49
N GLY A 3 -31.20 3.36 -11.54
CA GLY A 3 -29.87 3.74 -12.07
C GLY A 3 -29.08 4.66 -11.12
N PHE A 4 -29.76 5.56 -10.41
CA PHE A 4 -29.13 6.50 -9.48
C PHE A 4 -28.56 5.79 -8.25
N ILE A 5 -29.33 4.85 -7.68
CA ILE A 5 -28.90 4.02 -6.55
C ILE A 5 -27.69 3.16 -6.93
N LYS A 6 -27.70 2.54 -8.12
CA LYS A 6 -26.57 1.73 -8.60
C LYS A 6 -25.29 2.56 -8.76
N SER A 7 -25.41 3.82 -9.19
CA SER A 7 -24.27 4.73 -9.29
C SER A 7 -23.70 5.10 -7.94
N ILE A 8 -24.56 5.36 -6.94
CA ILE A 8 -24.12 5.67 -5.56
C ILE A 8 -23.39 4.48 -4.95
N PHE A 9 -23.93 3.26 -5.07
CA PHE A 9 -23.26 2.05 -4.58
C PHE A 9 -21.92 1.79 -5.27
N LYS A 10 -21.81 2.08 -6.57
CA LYS A 10 -20.56 1.94 -7.31
C LYS A 10 -19.47 2.87 -6.76
N LEU A 11 -19.81 4.14 -6.52
CA LEU A 11 -18.88 5.12 -5.95
C LEU A 11 -18.42 4.70 -4.55
N ILE A 12 -19.35 4.29 -3.68
CA ILE A 12 -19.03 3.83 -2.33
C ILE A 12 -18.09 2.61 -2.37
N LEU A 13 -18.31 1.67 -3.29
CA LEU A 13 -17.46 0.48 -3.42
C LEU A 13 -16.07 0.81 -3.98
N GLU A 14 -15.98 1.75 -4.93
CA GLU A 14 -14.70 2.21 -5.47
C GLU A 14 -13.88 2.94 -4.40
N ASP A 15 -14.50 3.82 -3.62
CA ASP A 15 -13.86 4.49 -2.48
C ASP A 15 -13.41 3.49 -1.42
N LEU A 16 -14.29 2.57 -1.01
CA LEU A 16 -13.94 1.54 -0.02
C LEU A 16 -12.77 0.67 -0.49
N LYS A 17 -12.72 0.33 -1.78
CA LYS A 17 -11.63 -0.45 -2.37
C LYS A 17 -10.32 0.33 -2.34
N ASN A 18 -10.35 1.63 -2.65
CA ASN A 18 -9.18 2.49 -2.61
C ASN A 18 -8.64 2.66 -1.19
N ASP A 19 -9.54 2.85 -0.21
CA ASP A 19 -9.19 2.94 1.20
C ASP A 19 -8.56 1.63 1.69
N LEU A 20 -9.21 0.50 1.42
CA LEU A 20 -8.69 -0.81 1.81
C LEU A 20 -7.31 -1.07 1.20
N LYS A 21 -7.10 -0.68 -0.06
CA LYS A 21 -5.81 -0.78 -0.75
C LYS A 21 -4.75 0.09 -0.06
N ALA A 22 -5.08 1.32 0.34
CA ALA A 22 -4.17 2.20 1.05
C ALA A 22 -3.78 1.63 2.42
N TYR A 23 -4.76 1.17 3.22
CA TYR A 23 -4.49 0.54 4.51
C TYR A 23 -3.63 -0.72 4.37
N ALA A 24 -3.92 -1.58 3.40
CA ALA A 24 -3.11 -2.77 3.13
C ALA A 24 -1.67 -2.41 2.72
N THR A 25 -1.50 -1.37 1.90
CA THR A 25 -0.17 -0.89 1.48
C THR A 25 0.65 -0.42 2.68
N ILE A 26 0.06 0.42 3.55
CA ILE A 26 0.71 0.89 4.77
C ILE A 26 1.06 -0.28 5.69
N PHE A 27 0.13 -1.22 5.87
CA PHE A 27 0.34 -2.41 6.69
C PHE A 27 1.53 -3.26 6.22
N VAL A 28 1.64 -3.50 4.91
CA VAL A 28 2.76 -4.24 4.32
C VAL A 28 4.08 -3.50 4.53
N ILE A 29 4.11 -2.18 4.31
CA ILE A 29 5.30 -1.36 4.55
C ILE A 29 5.76 -1.50 6.00
N VAL A 30 4.85 -1.39 6.96
CA VAL A 30 5.17 -1.48 8.40
C VAL A 30 5.78 -2.84 8.72
N ILE A 31 5.12 -3.94 8.33
CA ILE A 31 5.61 -5.29 8.62
C ILE A 31 6.99 -5.54 8.01
N LEU A 32 7.18 -5.17 6.75
CA LEU A 32 8.49 -5.37 6.08
C LEU A 32 9.58 -4.50 6.71
N SER A 33 9.24 -3.28 7.12
CA SER A 33 10.18 -2.34 7.77
C SER A 33 10.60 -2.80 9.16
N MET A 34 9.83 -3.65 9.84
CA MET A 34 10.26 -4.21 11.13
C MET A 34 11.52 -5.07 11.00
N ILE A 35 11.75 -5.70 9.85
CA ILE A 35 12.92 -6.55 9.62
C ILE A 35 14.22 -5.73 9.71
N PRO A 36 14.47 -4.73 8.84
CA PRO A 36 15.70 -3.95 8.91
C PRO A 36 15.85 -3.23 10.26
N VAL A 37 14.75 -2.72 10.85
CA VAL A 37 14.78 -2.05 12.15
C VAL A 37 15.18 -2.99 13.29
N THR A 38 14.86 -4.28 13.20
CA THR A 38 15.19 -5.25 14.26
C THR A 38 16.58 -5.86 14.11
N PHE A 39 17.04 -6.04 12.87
CA PHE A 39 18.22 -6.87 12.59
C PHE A 39 19.45 -6.09 12.09
N ILE A 40 19.33 -4.80 11.83
CA ILE A 40 20.44 -3.96 11.35
C ILE A 40 20.76 -2.92 12.42
N GLU A 41 21.98 -2.99 12.96
CA GLU A 41 22.45 -2.07 14.02
C GLU A 41 22.81 -0.69 13.48
N ASP A 42 23.25 -0.59 12.22
CA ASP A 42 23.56 0.70 11.59
C ASP A 42 22.27 1.40 11.17
N ASP A 43 21.87 2.40 11.96
CA ASP A 43 20.64 3.18 11.76
C ASP A 43 20.53 3.77 10.36
N GLN A 44 21.66 4.22 9.78
CA GLN A 44 21.68 4.81 8.44
C GLN A 44 21.34 3.76 7.37
N THR A 45 21.96 2.58 7.43
CA THR A 45 21.68 1.46 6.53
C THR A 45 20.26 0.95 6.71
N ALA A 46 19.78 0.81 7.96
CA ALA A 46 18.41 0.40 8.25
C ALA A 46 17.39 1.37 7.61
N MET A 47 17.61 2.68 7.76
CA MET A 47 16.74 3.72 7.21
C MET A 47 16.73 3.72 5.67
N LEU A 48 17.89 3.50 5.02
CA LEU A 48 17.97 3.36 3.56
C LEU A 48 17.13 2.19 3.06
N ILE A 49 17.18 1.05 3.75
CA ILE A 49 16.41 -0.14 3.39
C ILE A 49 14.91 0.09 3.61
N VAL A 50 14.52 0.72 4.73
CA VAL A 50 13.12 1.13 4.96
C VAL A 50 12.63 2.05 3.85
N GLY A 51 13.44 3.05 3.44
CA GLY A 51 13.12 3.92 2.32
C GLY A 51 12.90 3.14 1.01
N ALA A 52 13.77 2.16 0.72
CA ALA A 52 13.61 1.30 -0.45
C ALA A 52 12.32 0.46 -0.38
N ILE A 53 11.99 -0.10 0.78
CA ILE A 53 10.74 -0.85 1.01
C ILE A 53 9.53 0.04 0.71
N VAL A 54 9.50 1.27 1.25
CA VAL A 54 8.41 2.23 1.02
C VAL A 54 8.22 2.48 -0.47
N VAL A 55 9.31 2.80 -1.19
CA VAL A 55 9.24 3.10 -2.62
C VAL A 55 8.77 1.90 -3.43
N ILE A 56 9.32 0.71 -3.18
CA ILE A 56 8.97 -0.51 -3.93
C ILE A 56 7.52 -0.91 -3.67
N VAL A 57 7.09 -0.96 -2.42
CA VAL A 57 5.72 -1.38 -2.07
C VAL A 57 4.71 -0.37 -2.60
N PHE A 58 5.00 0.93 -2.52
CA PHE A 58 4.14 1.97 -3.09
C PHE A 58 4.07 1.86 -4.62
N TYR A 59 5.21 1.64 -5.29
CA TYR A 59 5.25 1.42 -6.73
C TYR A 59 4.40 0.20 -7.13
N ILE A 60 4.56 -0.93 -6.43
CA ILE A 60 3.80 -2.14 -6.70
C ILE A 60 2.30 -1.91 -6.47
N ALA A 61 1.94 -1.24 -5.37
CA ALA A 61 0.55 -0.99 -5.06
C ALA A 61 -0.12 -0.10 -6.12
N TYR A 62 0.51 1.00 -6.54
CA TYR A 62 -0.18 2.04 -7.32
C TYR A 62 0.17 2.10 -8.80
N PHE A 63 1.36 1.65 -9.19
CA PHE A 63 1.89 1.83 -10.55
C PHE A 63 2.20 0.53 -11.28
N TYR A 64 2.41 -0.56 -10.54
CA TYR A 64 2.66 -1.85 -11.17
C TYR A 64 1.35 -2.48 -11.67
N GLU A 65 1.24 -2.58 -12.98
CA GLU A 65 0.25 -3.43 -13.63
C GLU A 65 0.89 -4.81 -13.86
N PRO A 66 0.45 -5.87 -13.15
CA PRO A 66 0.94 -7.21 -13.43
C PRO A 66 0.59 -7.56 -14.88
N LYS A 67 1.62 -7.82 -15.69
CA LYS A 67 1.41 -8.51 -16.96
C LYS A 67 0.97 -9.92 -16.58
N GLY A 68 -0.25 -10.27 -17.03
CA GLY A 68 -1.02 -11.47 -16.66
C GLY A 68 -0.22 -12.74 -16.47
#